data_AF-A0A957LTN9-F1
#
_entry.id   AF-A0A957LTN9-F1
#
_cell.length_a   1.000
_cell.length_b   1.000
_cell.length_c   1.000
_cell.angle_alpha   90.00
_cell.angle_beta   90.00
_cell.angle_gamma   90.00
#
_symmetry.space_group_name_H-M   'P 1'
#
loop_
_entity.id
_entity.type
_entity.pdbx_description
1 polymer ?
#
loop_
_entity_poly.entity_id
_entity_poly.type
_entity_poly.pdbx_seq_one_letter_code
_entity_poly.pdbx_strand_id
1 'polypeptide(L)'
;VGNIGTSMLMNYTAIGDTVNLAKRIEEACEDDQILLTVDTYRRLDLKHSDMQDLAIEPRGTRQLKGRTASMEVYSVEETPQLANA
;
A
#
# COMPACT_ATOMS: atom_id res chain seq x y z
N VAL A 1 -15.44 3.34 -9.92
CA VAL A 1 -16.40 2.43 -9.25
C VAL A 1 -17.61 2.26 -10.14
N GLY A 2 -18.14 1.05 -10.28
CA GLY A 2 -19.29 0.78 -11.15
C GLY A 2 -20.00 -0.53 -10.78
N ASN A 3 -21.23 -0.69 -11.28
CA ASN A 3 -22.02 -1.91 -11.06
C ASN A 3 -21.54 -3.01 -12.01
N ILE A 4 -21.24 -4.20 -11.47
CA ILE A 4 -21.00 -5.42 -12.25
C ILE A 4 -21.96 -6.51 -11.81
N GLY A 5 -22.83 -6.96 -12.72
CA GLY A 5 -23.81 -8.05 -12.51
C GLY A 5 -25.10 -7.89 -13.33
N THR A 6 -25.94 -8.92 -13.35
CA THR A 6 -27.31 -8.83 -13.89
C THR A 6 -28.21 -8.13 -12.86
N SER A 7 -29.38 -7.64 -13.27
CA SER A 7 -30.27 -6.79 -12.46
C SER A 7 -30.66 -7.33 -11.07
N MET A 8 -30.42 -8.61 -10.76
CA MET A 8 -30.70 -9.24 -9.46
C MET A 8 -29.49 -9.39 -8.52
N LEU A 9 -28.25 -9.12 -8.96
CA LEU A 9 -27.05 -9.23 -8.10
C LEU A 9 -26.06 -8.10 -8.43
N MET A 10 -26.07 -7.03 -7.65
CA MET A 10 -25.16 -5.89 -7.85
C MET A 10 -23.96 -5.99 -6.91
N ASN A 11 -22.79 -6.31 -7.48
CA ASN A 11 -21.52 -6.11 -6.79
C ASN A 11 -21.00 -4.70 -7.14
N TYR A 12 -20.84 -3.85 -6.13
CA TYR A 12 -20.12 -2.58 -6.29
C TYR A 12 -18.63 -2.88 -6.34
N THR A 13 -18.05 -2.85 -7.54
CA THR A 13 -16.64 -3.21 -7.74
C THR A 13 -15.83 -2.00 -8.21
N ALA A 14 -14.66 -1.81 -7.59
CA ALA A 14 -13.64 -0.90 -8.09
C ALA A 14 -12.76 -1.65 -9.10
N ILE A 15 -12.67 -1.14 -10.32
CA ILE A 15 -11.82 -1.69 -11.39
C ILE A 15 -10.98 -0.54 -11.94
N GLY A 16 -9.69 -0.78 -12.11
CA GLY A 16 -8.75 0.19 -12.68
C GLY A 16 -7.30 -0.12 -12.35
N ASP A 17 -6.39 0.68 -12.92
CA ASP A 17 -4.94 0.52 -12.73
C ASP A 17 -4.55 0.59 -11.25
N THR A 18 -5.16 1.48 -10.46
CA THR A 18 -4.88 1.61 -9.02
C THR A 18 -5.21 0.34 -8.24
N VAL A 19 -6.31 -0.34 -8.55
CA VAL A 19 -6.70 -1.60 -7.88
C VAL A 19 -5.73 -2.73 -8.28
N ASN A 20 -5.38 -2.80 -9.56
CA ASN A 20 -4.39 -3.76 -10.05
C ASN A 20 -2.99 -3.50 -9.46
N LEU A 21 -2.64 -2.23 -9.24
CA LEU A 21 -1.39 -1.82 -8.63
C LEU A 21 -1.34 -2.21 -7.16
N ALA A 22 -2.41 -1.91 -6.40
CA ALA A 22 -2.51 -2.30 -5.00
C ALA A 22 -2.33 -3.83 -4.83
N LYS A 23 -3.02 -4.62 -5.66
CA LYS A 23 -2.84 -6.07 -5.70
C LYS A 23 -1.38 -6.48 -5.93
N ARG A 24 -0.70 -5.86 -6.89
CA ARG A 24 0.70 -6.22 -7.21
C ARG A 24 1.69 -5.84 -6.13
N ILE A 25 1.40 -4.79 -5.36
CA ILE A 25 2.22 -4.38 -4.22
C ILE A 25 2.03 -5.37 -3.08
N GLU A 26 0.80 -5.77 -2.81
CA GLU A 26 0.48 -6.79 -1.81
C GLU A 26 1.13 -8.15 -2.16
N GLU A 27 1.05 -8.60 -3.42
CA GLU A 27 1.77 -9.80 -3.88
C GLU A 27 3.30 -9.70 -3.79
N ALA A 28 3.85 -8.49 -3.63
CA ALA A 28 5.29 -8.25 -3.49
C ALA A 28 5.73 -8.05 -2.03
N CYS A 29 4.80 -7.98 -1.09
CA CYS A 29 5.07 -7.94 0.33
C CYS A 29 5.60 -9.29 0.83
N GLU A 30 6.48 -9.23 1.82
CA GLU A 30 6.75 -10.37 2.71
C GLU A 30 5.61 -10.54 3.72
N ASP A 31 5.58 -11.66 4.45
CA ASP A 31 4.60 -11.89 5.51
C ASP A 31 4.67 -10.77 6.55
N ASP A 32 3.50 -10.29 7.01
CA ASP A 32 3.34 -9.15 7.92
C ASP A 32 3.94 -7.81 7.45
N GLN A 33 4.33 -7.69 6.18
CA GLN A 33 4.89 -6.46 5.63
C GLN A 33 3.82 -5.55 5.02
N ILE A 34 3.86 -4.28 5.38
CA ILE A 34 3.06 -3.22 4.75
C ILE A 34 3.95 -2.41 3.83
N LEU A 35 3.58 -2.33 2.54
CA LEU A 35 4.26 -1.50 1.54
C LEU A 35 3.35 -0.41 1.00
N LEU A 36 3.92 0.78 0.78
CA LEU A 36 3.28 1.93 0.17
C LEU A 36 3.96 2.31 -1.14
N THR A 37 3.19 2.85 -2.09
CA THR A 37 3.76 3.59 -3.22
C THR A 37 4.24 4.97 -2.80
N VAL A 38 5.16 5.54 -3.57
CA VAL A 38 5.54 6.96 -3.45
C VAL A 38 4.33 7.91 -3.52
N ASP A 39 3.32 7.62 -4.34
CA ASP A 39 2.14 8.47 -4.47
C ASP A 39 1.24 8.41 -3.21
N THR A 40 1.23 7.27 -2.52
CA THR A 40 0.52 7.11 -1.25
C THR A 40 1.29 7.81 -0.14
N TYR A 41 2.60 7.59 -0.06
CA TYR A 41 3.49 8.26 0.90
C TYR A 41 3.35 9.80 0.85
N ARG A 42 3.35 10.40 -0.34
CA ARG A 42 3.20 11.85 -0.53
C ARG A 42 1.88 12.44 -0.04
N ARG A 43 0.86 11.61 0.15
CA ARG A 43 -0.48 12.03 0.62
C ARG A 43 -0.66 11.87 2.12
N LEU A 44 0.28 11.23 2.81
CA LEU A 44 0.21 11.05 4.25
C LEU A 44 0.40 12.38 4.98
N ASP A 45 -0.43 12.61 5.99
CA ASP A 45 -0.17 13.64 6.98
C ASP A 45 0.73 13.04 8.07
N LEU A 46 2.05 13.17 7.89
CA LEU A 46 3.05 12.64 8.83
C LEU A 46 2.99 13.30 10.22
N LYS A 47 2.19 14.36 10.40
CA LYS A 47 1.99 15.02 11.69
C LYS A 47 0.74 14.53 12.42
N HIS A 48 -0.05 13.65 11.79
CA HIS A 48 -1.22 13.08 12.43
C HIS A 48 -0.82 12.24 13.66
N SER A 49 -1.64 12.29 14.73
CA SER A 49 -1.34 11.59 15.99
C SER A 49 -1.11 10.09 15.80
N ASP A 50 -1.84 9.49 14.87
CA ASP A 50 -1.79 8.04 14.59
C ASP A 50 -0.49 7.61 13.88
N MET A 51 0.30 8.57 13.39
CA MET A 51 1.60 8.31 12.75
C MET A 51 2.77 8.30 13.75
N GLN A 52 2.55 8.71 15.00
CA GLN A 52 3.64 8.91 15.98
C GLN A 52 4.40 7.63 16.31
N ASP A 53 3.72 6.49 16.29
CA ASP A 53 4.31 5.18 16.59
C ASP A 53 4.71 4.40 15.33
N LEU A 54 4.68 5.01 14.15
CA LEU A 54 5.02 4.37 12.89
C LEU A 54 6.31 4.92 12.28
N ALA A 55 7.20 4.02 11.88
CA ALA A 55 8.35 4.30 11.04
C ALA A 55 8.00 4.01 9.58
N ILE A 56 8.21 4.99 8.70
CA ILE A 56 8.03 4.83 7.25
C ILE A 56 9.39 4.94 6.57
N GLU A 57 9.90 3.82 6.04
CA GLU A 57 11.26 3.74 5.51
C GLU A 57 11.27 3.48 4.00
N PRO A 58 12.15 4.16 3.22
CA PRO A 58 12.31 3.85 1.81
C PRO A 58 12.93 2.47 1.63
N ARG A 59 12.29 1.62 0.82
CA ARG A 59 12.78 0.27 0.47
C ARG A 59 13.34 0.19 -0.95
N GLY A 60 13.62 1.35 -1.55
CA GLY A 60 14.17 1.47 -2.90
C GLY A 60 13.11 1.26 -3.99
N THR A 61 13.58 0.96 -5.19
CA THR A 61 12.69 0.71 -6.34
C THR A 61 12.41 -0.77 -6.51
N ARG A 62 11.15 -1.12 -6.80
CA ARG A 62 10.72 -2.48 -7.14
C ARG A 62 10.09 -2.55 -8.52
N GLN A 63 10.45 -3.60 -9.26
CA GLN A 63 9.81 -3.92 -10.52
C GLN A 63 8.59 -4.80 -10.26
N LEU A 64 7.40 -4.24 -10.45
CA LEU A 64 6.16 -5.01 -10.30
C LEU A 64 5.83 -5.75 -11.59
N LYS A 65 5.29 -6.96 -11.45
CA LYS A 65 4.86 -7.81 -12.57
C LYS A 65 3.92 -7.04 -13.50
N GLY A 66 4.16 -7.13 -14.81
CA GLY A 66 3.33 -6.48 -15.82
C GLY A 66 3.40 -4.94 -15.81
N ARG A 67 4.48 -4.35 -15.27
CA ARG A 67 4.86 -2.96 -15.52
C ARG A 67 6.29 -2.94 -16.09
N THR A 68 6.59 -1.96 -16.93
CA THR A 68 7.93 -1.78 -17.51
C THR A 68 8.80 -0.86 -16.67
N ALA A 69 8.18 0.05 -15.90
CA ALA A 69 8.86 0.95 -15.01
C ALA A 69 8.89 0.38 -13.59
N SER A 70 10.07 0.42 -12.95
CA SER A 70 10.22 0.24 -11.51
C SER A 70 9.60 1.43 -10.76
N MET A 71 9.18 1.20 -9.53
CA MET A 71 8.63 2.24 -8.67
C MET A 71 9.25 2.22 -7.29
N GLU A 72 9.41 3.40 -6.71
CA GLU A 72 9.83 3.54 -5.33
C GLU A 72 8.72 3.11 -4.37
N VAL A 73 9.10 2.33 -3.37
CA VAL A 73 8.20 1.82 -2.33
C VAL A 73 8.76 2.10 -0.93
N TYR A 74 7.86 2.21 0.03
CA TYR A 74 8.16 2.49 1.43
C TYR A 74 7.57 1.38 2.29
N SER A 75 8.28 0.91 3.32
CA SER A 75 7.67 0.05 4.34
C SER A 75 7.07 0.87 5.46
N VAL A 76 6.08 0.31 6.14
CA VAL A 76 5.50 0.86 7.36
C VAL A 76 5.73 -0.16 8.46
N GLU A 77 6.39 0.28 9.53
CA GLU A 77 6.75 -0.56 10.68
C GLU A 77 6.37 0.16 11.96
N GLU A 78 6.04 -0.59 13.01
CA GLU A 78 5.91 -0.01 14.34
C GLU A 78 7.29 0.43 14.83
N THR A 79 7.36 1.62 15.42
CA THR A 79 8.57 2.06 16.09
C THR A 79 8.76 1.18 17.32
N PRO A 80 9.89 0.49 17.50
CA PRO A 80 10.07 -0.36 18.67
C PRO A 80 9.96 0.51 19.92
N GLN A 81 8.92 0.33 20.73
CA GLN A 81 8.97 0.81 22.11
C GLN A 81 10.11 0.04 22.77
N LEU A 82 11.12 0.77 23.26
CA LEU A 82 12.16 0.22 24.12
C LEU A 82 11.48 -0.57 25.24
N ALA A 83 11.47 -1.89 25.11
CA ALA A 83 11.00 -2.78 26.15
C ALA A 83 11.94 -2.56 27.33
N ASN A 84 11.43 -1.88 28.37
CA ASN A 84 12.13 -1.76 29.64
C ASN A 84 12.33 -3.17 30.19
N ALA A 85 13.58 -3.64 30.16
CA ALA A 85 14.08 -4.79 30.91
C ALA A 85 15.22 -4.31 31.81
#